data_AF-A0A4R6FN40-F1
#
_entry.id   AF-A0A4R6FN40-F1
#
_cell.length_a   1.000
_cell.length_b   1.000
_cell.length_c   1.000
_cell.angle_alpha   90.00
_cell.angle_beta   90.00
_cell.angle_gamma   90.00
#
_symmetry.space_group_name_H-M   'P 1'
#
loop_
_entity.id
_entity.type
_entity.pdbx_description
1 polymer ?
#
loop_
_entity_poly.entity_id
_entity_poly.type
_entity_poly.pdbx_seq_one_letter_code
_entity_poly.pdbx_strand_id
1 'polypeptide(L)' 'MLSPIDKRRRNAFRTWMLAQPGKQDAADALDMSPRALDRFYSGASPVPPGVLRDAADRCDDPVLCAKLRKLAEDRADA' A
#
# COMPACT_ATOMS: atom_id res chain seq x y z
N MET A 1 17.49 -1.51 -7.99
CA MET A 1 16.43 -2.54 -8.10
C MET A 1 15.68 -2.58 -6.78
N LEU A 2 14.33 -2.67 -6.78
CA LEU A 2 13.56 -2.85 -5.54
C LEU A 2 13.80 -4.24 -4.94
N SER A 3 13.88 -4.31 -3.62
CA SER A 3 13.99 -5.58 -2.89
C SER A 3 12.77 -6.49 -3.16
N PRO A 4 12.88 -7.81 -2.95
CA PRO A 4 11.73 -8.71 -3.07
C PRO A 4 10.54 -8.32 -2.18
N ILE A 5 10.80 -7.78 -0.98
CA ILE A 5 9.73 -7.33 -0.08
C ILE A 5 9.05 -6.05 -0.60
N ASP A 6 9.81 -5.09 -1.13
CA ASP A 6 9.24 -3.85 -1.67
C ASP A 6 8.36 -4.12 -2.90
N LYS A 7 8.73 -5.11 -3.73
CA LYS A 7 7.88 -5.57 -4.84
C LYS A 7 6.56 -6.13 -4.34
N ARG A 8 6.58 -6.96 -3.29
CA ARG A 8 5.37 -7.55 -2.69
C ARG A 8 4.47 -6.48 -2.07
N ARG A 9 5.06 -5.55 -1.31
CA ARG A 9 4.38 -4.39 -0.73
C ARG A 9 3.69 -3.54 -1.78
N ARG A 10 4.42 -3.16 -2.83
CA ARG A 10 3.86 -2.39 -3.94
C ARG A 10 2.72 -3.14 -4.63
N ASN A 11 2.87 -4.43 -4.89
CA ASN A 11 1.81 -5.19 -5.55
C ASN A 11 0.54 -5.27 -4.70
N ALA A 12 0.66 -5.53 -3.39
CA ALA A 12 -0.49 -5.53 -2.49
C ALA A 12 -1.15 -4.14 -2.39
N PHE A 13 -0.34 -3.09 -2.27
CA PHE A 13 -0.82 -1.71 -2.26
C PHE A 13 -1.55 -1.32 -3.55
N ARG A 14 -1.03 -1.75 -4.71
CA ARG A 14 -1.70 -1.54 -6.01
C ARG A 14 -3.04 -2.26 -6.09
N THR A 15 -3.12 -3.49 -5.58
CA THR A 15 -4.41 -4.20 -5.50
C THR A 15 -5.41 -3.44 -4.65
N TRP A 16 -5.00 -2.93 -3.49
CA TRP A 16 -5.85 -2.09 -2.64
C TRP A 16 -6.30 -0.81 -3.34
N MET A 17 -5.38 -0.12 -4.03
CA MET A 17 -5.67 1.09 -4.82
C MET A 17 -6.71 0.84 -5.91
N LEU A 18 -6.67 -0.31 -6.57
CA LEU A 18 -7.64 -0.68 -7.62
C LEU A 18 -9.03 -0.99 -7.07
N ALA A 19 -9.14 -1.30 -5.78
CA ALA A 19 -10.43 -1.50 -5.12
C ALA A 19 -11.08 -0.17 -4.68
N GLN A 20 -10.33 0.93 -4.70
CA GLN A 20 -10.87 2.24 -4.29
C GLN A 20 -11.75 2.83 -5.41
N PRO A 21 -12.83 3.56 -5.06
CA PRO A 21 -13.70 4.23 -6.05
C PRO A 21 -12.95 5.21 -6.96
N GLY A 22 -11.88 5.81 -6.44
CA GLY A 22 -11.05 6.77 -7.15
C GLY A 22 -9.72 7.02 -6.46
N LYS A 23 -8.81 7.68 -7.19
CA LYS A 23 -7.51 8.07 -6.65
C LYS A 23 -7.63 9.10 -5.52
N GLN A 24 -8.61 9.99 -5.60
CA GLN A 24 -8.84 11.00 -4.56
C GLN A 24 -9.34 10.35 -3.28
N ASP A 25 -10.31 9.43 -3.36
CA ASP A 25 -10.80 8.67 -2.21
C ASP A 25 -9.69 7.87 -1.53
N ALA A 26 -8.80 7.26 -2.32
CA ALA A 26 -7.65 6.54 -1.80
C ALA A 26 -6.64 7.47 -1.09
N ALA A 27 -6.45 8.68 -1.62
CA ALA A 27 -5.58 9.70 -1.03
C ALA A 27 -6.15 10.21 0.31
N ASP A 28 -7.46 10.47 0.33
CA ASP A 28 -8.20 10.92 1.51
C ASP A 28 -8.26 9.83 2.58
N ALA A 29 -8.48 8.57 2.18
CA ALA A 29 -8.43 7.41 3.06
C ALA A 29 -7.08 7.30 3.77
N LEU A 30 -5.99 7.63 3.10
CA LEU A 30 -4.64 7.53 3.66
C LEU A 30 -4.11 8.86 4.23
N ASP A 31 -4.95 9.89 4.32
CA ASP A 31 -4.59 11.24 4.78
C ASP A 31 -3.29 11.76 4.12
N MET A 32 -3.18 11.63 2.79
CA MET A 32 -1.99 12.03 2.05
C MET A 32 -2.31 12.71 0.74
N SER A 33 -1.34 13.47 0.21
CA SER A 33 -1.51 14.10 -1.10
C SER A 33 -1.59 13.06 -2.24
N PRO A 34 -2.38 13.30 -3.30
CA PRO A 34 -2.42 12.43 -4.48
C PRO A 34 -1.07 12.25 -5.19
N ARG A 35 -0.14 13.19 -5.01
CA ARG A 35 1.24 13.09 -5.54
C ARG A 35 2.08 12.09 -4.76
N ALA A 36 1.99 12.08 -3.43
CA ALA A 36 2.68 11.09 -2.60
C ALA A 36 2.16 9.68 -2.91
N LEU A 37 0.84 9.55 -2.99
CA LEU A 37 0.17 8.32 -3.38
C LEU A 37 0.67 7.76 -4.73
N ASP A 38 0.82 8.63 -5.72
CA ASP A 38 1.26 8.25 -7.07
C ASP A 38 2.70 7.70 -7.09
N ARG A 39 3.58 8.22 -6.23
CA ARG A 39 4.95 7.70 -6.11
C ARG A 39 4.98 6.27 -5.61
N PHE A 40 4.12 5.92 -4.68
CA PHE A 40 3.97 4.56 -4.17
C PHE A 40 3.36 3.64 -5.23
N TYR A 41 2.30 4.12 -5.89
CA TYR A 41 1.60 3.37 -6.94
C TYR A 41 2.49 3.07 -8.16
N SER A 42 3.21 4.08 -8.67
CA SER A 42 4.16 3.95 -9.79
C SER A 42 5.42 3.15 -9.44
N GLY A 43 5.70 2.99 -8.13
CA GLY A 43 6.94 2.37 -7.66
C GLY A 43 8.15 3.30 -7.73
N ALA A 44 7.95 4.61 -7.90
CA ALA A 44 9.00 5.63 -7.75
C ALA A 44 9.50 5.73 -6.31
N SER A 45 8.71 5.26 -5.33
CA SER A 45 9.13 5.12 -3.93
C SER A 45 8.59 3.81 -3.34
N PRO A 46 9.33 3.15 -2.43
CA PRO A 46 8.82 2.03 -1.67
C PRO A 46 7.56 2.42 -0.87
N VAL A 47 6.62 1.49 -0.73
CA VAL A 47 5.42 1.72 0.09
C VAL A 47 5.80 1.57 1.57
N PRO A 48 5.62 2.62 2.41
CA PRO A 48 5.96 2.53 3.81
C PRO A 48 5.08 1.51 4.56
N PRO A 49 5.61 0.86 5.62
CA PRO A 49 4.82 -0.02 6.49
C PRO A 49 3.56 0.63 7.06
N GLY A 50 3.64 1.89 7.49
CA GLY A 50 2.47 2.63 8.01
C GLY A 50 1.34 2.73 6.98
N VAL A 51 1.68 3.09 5.74
CA VAL A 51 0.71 3.18 4.63
C VAL A 51 0.04 1.83 4.35
N LEU A 52 0.78 0.72 4.44
CA LEU A 52 0.19 -0.61 4.27
C LEU A 52 -0.76 -0.98 5.41
N ARG A 53 -0.45 -0.58 6.64
CA ARG A 53 -1.31 -0.78 7.80
C ARG A 53 -2.60 0.04 7.66
N ASP A 54 -2.47 1.31 7.32
CA ASP A 54 -3.61 2.21 7.10
C ASP A 54 -4.54 1.72 5.98
N ALA A 55 -3.95 1.20 4.89
CA ALA A 55 -4.69 0.57 3.80
C ALA A 55 -5.40 -0.72 4.27
N ALA A 56 -4.75 -1.53 5.11
CA ALA A 56 -5.35 -2.75 5.64
C ALA A 56 -6.53 -2.49 6.58
N ASP A 57 -6.53 -1.37 7.29
CA ASP A 57 -7.61 -0.97 8.19
C ASP A 57 -8.82 -0.38 7.43
N ARG A 58 -8.62 0.03 6.17
CA ARG A 58 -9.65 0.58 5.26
C ARG A 58 -9.88 -0.32 4.05
N CYS A 59 -9.75 -1.61 4.26
CA CYS A 59 -9.85 -2.64 3.24
C CYS A 59 -11.11 -3.47 3.51
N ASP A 60 -11.89 -3.75 2.46
CA ASP A 60 -13.10 -4.57 2.56
C ASP A 60 -12.83 -6.07 2.33
N ASP A 61 -11.81 -6.41 1.53
CA ASP A 61 -11.47 -7.81 1.22
C ASP A 61 -10.60 -8.45 2.33
N PRO A 62 -11.11 -9.39 3.14
CA PRO A 62 -10.40 -9.89 4.32
C PRO A 62 -9.04 -10.53 3.99
N VAL A 63 -8.89 -11.13 2.80
CA VAL A 63 -7.64 -11.76 2.36
C VAL A 63 -6.58 -10.70 2.05
N LEU A 64 -6.95 -9.65 1.32
CA LEU A 64 -6.10 -8.51 1.01
C LEU A 64 -5.74 -7.76 2.29
N CYS A 65 -6.68 -7.56 3.22
CA CYS A 65 -6.41 -6.84 4.47
C CYS A 65 -5.37 -7.60 5.30
N ALA A 66 -5.53 -8.92 5.47
CA ALA A 66 -4.55 -9.75 6.16
C ALA A 66 -3.17 -9.71 5.50
N LYS A 67 -3.14 -9.73 4.16
CA LYS A 67 -1.89 -9.63 3.38
C LYS A 67 -1.19 -8.30 3.57
N LEU A 68 -1.93 -7.18 3.55
CA LEU A 68 -1.39 -5.85 3.77
C LEU A 68 -0.82 -5.70 5.19
N ARG A 69 -1.54 -6.17 6.22
CA ARG A 69 -1.04 -6.18 7.62
C ARG A 69 0.25 -6.96 7.74
N LYS A 70 0.29 -8.18 7.21
CA LYS A 70 1.50 -9.02 7.23
C LYS A 70 2.69 -8.32 6.57
N LEU A 71 2.48 -7.72 5.39
CA LEU A 71 3.55 -7.02 4.67
C LEU A 71 4.00 -5.73 5.37
N ALA A 72 3.15 -5.11 6.19
CA ALA A 72 3.51 -3.98 7.04
C ALA A 72 4.41 -4.42 8.21
N GLU A 73 4.23 -5.64 8.71
CA GLU A 73 4.99 -6.19 9.83
C GLU A 73 6.30 -6.85 9.40
N ASP A 74 6.32 -7.44 8.19
CA ASP A 74 7.52 -8.02 7.60
C ASP A 74 8.62 -6.97 7.56
N ARG A 75 9.70 -7.18 8.32
CA ARG A 75 10.91 -6.36 8.17
C ARG A 75 11.51 -6.67 6.80
N ALA A 76 12.01 -5.64 6.12
CA ALA A 76 12.98 -5.89 5.07
C ALA A 76 14.22 -6.44 5.79
N ASP A 77 14.39 -7.76 5.81
CA ASP A 77 15.67 -8.36 6.16
C ASP A 77 16.73 -7.67 5.31
N ALA A 78 17.69 -7.06 6.00
CA ALA A 78 18.75 -6.23 5.45
C ALA A 78 19.73 -7.06 4.61
#